data_AF-A0A938JJ28-F1
#
_entry.id   AF-A0A938JJ28-F1
#
_cell.length_a   1.000
_cell.length_b   1.000
_cell.length_c   1.000
_cell.angle_alpha   90.00
_cell.angle_beta   90.00
_cell.angle_gamma   90.00
#
_symmetry.space_group_name_H-M   'P 1'
#
loop_
_entity.id
_entity.type
_entity.pdbx_description
1 polymer ?
#
loop_
_entity_poly.entity_id
_entity_poly.type
_entity_poly.pdbx_seq_one_letter_code
_entity_poly.pdbx_strand_id
1 'polypeptide(L)'
;VGNGMDSLIKVLCMTFLDPGDEIVMCWPSFASYRQGAMVEAATWTPVPLDAGGAYDLDALAAAVGPATKIVVVVSPNNPTGGVVSDAALRRFLDALPAHVLPVLDEAYFEYLPPGSHDGMALIREGRSLVVMRTFSKAYGLAGLRVGWMAGPEGLAEAMSPVRNAFDVNAVAQAAAVASLEDAPAHMPQRIAEATSERERMAHGLRALGLDPLPSSANFLFVDVGDDKARALDAALTRRGVIVRPTAGFGANGGLRISVGLPGQTDRLLAAMTEALAEVA
;
A
#
# COMPACT_ATOMS: atom_id res chain seq x y z
N VAL A 1 4.52 17.03 4.13
CA VAL A 1 3.07 16.82 4.41
C VAL A 1 2.28 17.22 3.18
N GLY A 2 1.24 16.46 2.81
CA GLY A 2 0.43 16.70 1.62
C GLY A 2 -0.99 16.13 1.75
N ASN A 3 -1.80 16.35 0.72
CA ASN A 3 -3.21 15.96 0.60
C ASN A 3 -3.40 14.44 0.44
N GLY A 4 -2.99 13.69 1.47
CA GLY A 4 -2.79 12.23 1.42
C GLY A 4 -1.51 11.82 0.71
N MET A 5 -1.20 10.52 0.75
CA MET A 5 0.00 9.98 0.07
C MET A 5 -0.10 10.09 -1.46
N ASP A 6 -1.28 9.97 -2.05
CA ASP A 6 -1.43 10.08 -3.51
C ASP A 6 -0.95 11.42 -4.07
N SER A 7 -1.23 12.56 -3.39
CA SER A 7 -0.71 13.86 -3.85
C SER A 7 0.80 13.92 -3.74
N LEU A 8 1.37 13.33 -2.68
CA LEU A 8 2.81 13.26 -2.47
C LEU A 8 3.51 12.37 -3.49
N ILE A 9 2.89 11.26 -3.93
CA ILE A 9 3.41 10.41 -5.01
C ILE A 9 3.47 11.21 -6.32
N LYS A 10 2.41 11.97 -6.63
CA LYS A 10 2.38 12.84 -7.81
C LYS A 10 3.48 13.89 -7.74
N VAL A 11 3.59 14.62 -6.63
CA VAL A 11 4.63 15.65 -6.43
C VAL A 11 6.02 15.03 -6.54
N LEU A 12 6.24 13.83 -5.99
CA LEU A 12 7.51 13.11 -6.11
C LEU A 12 7.86 12.82 -7.57
N CYS A 13 6.92 12.26 -8.34
CA CYS A 13 7.14 11.94 -9.75
C CYS A 13 7.45 13.22 -10.55
N MET A 14 6.64 14.27 -10.39
CA MET A 14 6.86 15.58 -11.03
C MET A 14 8.19 16.24 -10.65
N THR A 15 8.77 15.91 -9.50
CA THR A 15 10.03 16.51 -9.03
C THR A 15 11.25 15.81 -9.63
N PHE A 16 11.18 14.50 -9.84
CA PHE A 16 12.36 13.66 -10.05
C PHE A 16 12.38 12.87 -11.36
N LEU A 17 11.32 12.94 -12.15
CA LEU A 17 11.22 12.22 -13.42
C LEU A 17 11.15 13.18 -14.59
N ASP A 18 11.96 12.87 -15.60
CA ASP A 18 11.92 13.46 -16.94
C ASP A 18 11.57 12.37 -17.99
N PRO A 19 11.20 12.78 -19.22
CA PRO A 19 11.04 11.83 -20.31
C PRO A 19 12.29 10.98 -20.54
N GLY A 20 12.13 9.65 -20.49
CA GLY A 20 13.21 8.68 -20.63
C GLY A 20 13.75 8.13 -19.30
N ASP A 21 13.35 8.71 -18.17
CA ASP A 21 13.60 8.11 -16.86
C ASP A 21 12.71 6.87 -16.62
N GLU A 22 13.03 6.12 -15.57
CA GLU A 22 12.34 4.87 -15.24
C GLU A 22 12.04 4.77 -13.73
N ILE A 23 10.82 4.27 -13.43
CA ILE A 23 10.48 3.70 -12.11
C ILE A 23 10.55 2.17 -12.17
N VAL A 24 11.27 1.56 -11.22
CA VAL A 24 11.27 0.10 -11.02
C VAL A 24 10.43 -0.23 -9.78
N MET A 25 9.47 -1.15 -9.91
CA MET A 25 8.60 -1.57 -8.79
C MET A 25 8.05 -2.98 -8.99
N CYS A 26 7.72 -3.68 -7.91
CA CYS A 26 6.98 -4.92 -8.05
C CYS A 26 5.53 -4.69 -8.52
N TRP A 27 4.95 -5.68 -9.20
CA TRP A 27 3.61 -5.67 -9.76
C TRP A 27 3.01 -7.09 -9.65
N PRO A 28 1.75 -7.26 -9.23
CA PRO A 28 0.72 -6.27 -8.93
C PRO A 28 0.99 -5.43 -7.67
N SER A 29 0.70 -4.12 -7.71
CA SER A 29 0.94 -3.21 -6.58
C SER A 29 0.14 -1.90 -6.72
N PHE A 30 0.43 -0.91 -5.88
CA PHE A 30 -0.26 0.37 -5.84
C PHE A 30 -0.02 1.18 -7.12
N ALA A 31 -1.09 1.34 -7.90
CA ALA A 31 -1.01 1.86 -9.26
C ALA A 31 -0.56 3.34 -9.37
N SER A 32 -0.64 4.13 -8.30
CA SER A 32 -0.33 5.57 -8.33
C SER A 32 1.11 5.86 -8.79
N TYR A 33 2.07 4.98 -8.47
CA TYR A 33 3.47 5.12 -8.92
C TYR A 33 3.62 4.93 -10.43
N ARG A 34 3.06 3.85 -10.97
CA ARG A 34 2.97 3.62 -12.42
C ARG A 34 2.30 4.79 -13.14
N GLN A 35 1.18 5.28 -12.58
CA GLN A 35 0.46 6.42 -13.15
C GLN A 35 1.31 7.70 -13.13
N GLY A 36 2.02 7.95 -12.02
CA GLY A 36 2.96 9.06 -11.90
C GLY A 36 4.06 9.03 -12.96
N ALA A 37 4.71 7.88 -13.17
CA ALA A 37 5.70 7.71 -14.23
C ALA A 37 5.12 8.04 -15.62
N MET A 38 3.95 7.50 -15.94
CA MET A 38 3.31 7.71 -17.23
C MET A 38 2.92 9.18 -17.48
N VAL A 39 2.53 9.93 -16.44
CA VAL A 39 2.18 11.35 -16.56
C VAL A 39 3.41 12.19 -16.91
N GLU A 40 4.58 11.87 -16.36
CA GLU A 40 5.85 12.56 -16.66
C GLU A 40 6.54 12.04 -17.94
N ALA A 41 5.85 11.21 -18.73
CA ALA A 41 6.41 10.50 -19.89
C ALA A 41 7.67 9.67 -19.57
N ALA A 42 7.81 9.27 -18.30
CA ALA A 42 8.78 8.28 -17.85
C ALA A 42 8.23 6.87 -18.08
N THR A 43 9.15 5.91 -18.12
CA THR A 43 8.84 4.49 -18.24
C THR A 43 8.74 3.84 -16.86
N TRP A 44 8.27 2.59 -16.84
CA TRP A 44 8.28 1.80 -15.61
C TRP A 44 8.51 0.33 -15.93
N THR A 45 9.23 -0.34 -15.04
CA THR A 45 9.54 -1.77 -15.15
C THR A 45 8.86 -2.55 -14.03
N PRO A 46 7.87 -3.41 -14.36
CA PRO A 46 7.25 -4.32 -13.40
C PRO A 46 8.17 -5.49 -13.06
N VAL A 47 8.30 -5.77 -11.77
CA VAL A 47 8.94 -6.99 -11.25
C VAL A 47 7.87 -7.88 -10.59
N PRO A 48 7.85 -9.21 -10.80
CA PRO A 48 6.89 -10.06 -10.10
C PRO A 48 7.06 -9.98 -8.57
N LEU A 49 5.94 -10.13 -7.85
CA LEU A 49 5.96 -10.37 -6.41
C LEU A 49 6.50 -11.78 -6.10
N ASP A 50 6.87 -12.02 -4.84
CA ASP A 50 7.11 -13.37 -4.34
C ASP A 50 5.79 -14.16 -4.19
N ALA A 51 5.91 -15.46 -3.89
CA ALA A 51 4.75 -16.35 -3.73
C ALA A 51 3.83 -15.97 -2.54
N GLY A 52 4.34 -15.22 -1.56
CA GLY A 52 3.56 -14.69 -0.43
C GLY A 52 2.89 -13.36 -0.73
N GLY A 53 3.08 -12.81 -1.93
CA GLY A 53 2.59 -11.50 -2.33
C GLY A 53 3.40 -10.33 -1.77
N ALA A 54 4.58 -10.56 -1.21
CA ALA A 54 5.50 -9.49 -0.84
C ALA A 54 6.38 -9.08 -2.04
N TYR A 55 7.11 -7.97 -1.90
CA TYR A 55 8.07 -7.55 -2.92
C TYR A 55 9.27 -8.50 -2.94
N ASP A 56 9.62 -9.04 -4.12
CA ASP A 56 10.89 -9.74 -4.33
C ASP A 56 12.02 -8.71 -4.48
N LEU A 57 12.70 -8.42 -3.39
CA LEU A 57 13.72 -7.37 -3.35
C LEU A 57 15.00 -7.73 -4.12
N ASP A 58 15.33 -9.01 -4.25
CA ASP A 58 16.52 -9.43 -5.01
C ASP A 58 16.26 -9.27 -6.50
N ALA A 59 15.07 -9.69 -6.98
CA ALA A 59 14.64 -9.45 -8.35
C ALA A 59 14.46 -7.94 -8.64
N LEU A 60 13.96 -7.18 -7.67
CA LEU A 60 13.78 -5.73 -7.81
C LEU A 60 15.12 -5.02 -7.98
N ALA A 61 16.13 -5.36 -7.18
CA ALA A 61 17.47 -4.81 -7.32
C ALA A 61 18.11 -5.17 -8.68
N ALA A 62 17.89 -6.40 -9.16
CA ALA A 62 18.42 -6.85 -10.45
C ALA A 62 17.78 -6.12 -11.66
N ALA A 63 16.56 -5.59 -11.50
CA ALA A 63 15.88 -4.82 -12.54
C ALA A 63 16.31 -3.35 -12.61
N VAL A 64 17.06 -2.86 -11.62
CA VAL A 64 17.58 -1.48 -11.61
C VAL A 64 18.65 -1.30 -12.69
N GLY A 65 18.44 -0.33 -13.57
CA GLY A 65 19.33 0.02 -14.68
C GLY A 65 19.80 1.47 -14.66
N PRO A 66 20.55 1.89 -15.71
CA PRO A 66 21.06 3.26 -15.82
C PRO A 66 19.98 4.34 -15.92
N ALA A 67 18.79 4.00 -16.44
CA ALA A 67 17.65 4.92 -16.57
C ALA A 67 16.79 4.97 -15.29
N THR A 68 16.96 4.02 -14.37
CA THR A 68 16.16 3.97 -13.15
C THR A 68 16.48 5.17 -12.27
N LYS A 69 15.48 6.01 -12.02
CA LYS A 69 15.56 7.14 -11.09
C LYS A 69 14.93 6.85 -9.75
N ILE A 70 13.83 6.10 -9.77
CA ILE A 70 13.08 5.77 -8.57
C ILE A 70 12.89 4.26 -8.52
N VAL A 71 13.17 3.67 -7.36
CA VAL A 71 12.76 2.30 -7.07
C VAL A 71 11.78 2.31 -5.90
N VAL A 72 10.62 1.69 -6.08
CA VAL A 72 9.54 1.72 -5.09
C VAL A 72 9.40 0.37 -4.42
N VAL A 73 9.26 0.36 -3.10
CA VAL A 73 8.85 -0.78 -2.28
C VAL A 73 7.58 -0.40 -1.53
N VAL A 74 6.50 -1.14 -1.73
CA VAL A 74 5.25 -0.96 -0.96
C VAL A 74 5.16 -2.11 0.04
N SER A 75 5.28 -1.80 1.33
CA SER A 75 5.34 -2.82 2.38
C SER A 75 4.69 -2.32 3.68
N PRO A 76 3.53 -2.88 4.10
CA PRO A 76 2.76 -3.95 3.44
C PRO A 76 2.24 -3.61 2.04
N ASN A 77 2.30 -4.56 1.11
CA ASN A 77 1.89 -4.35 -0.28
C ASN A 77 0.37 -4.20 -0.42
N ASN A 78 -0.08 -3.37 -1.37
CA ASN A 78 -1.47 -3.29 -1.81
C ASN A 78 -1.51 -3.64 -3.31
N PRO A 79 -2.12 -4.77 -3.70
CA PRO A 79 -3.33 -5.30 -3.06
C PRO A 79 -3.15 -6.55 -2.20
N THR A 80 -1.96 -7.14 -2.10
CA THR A 80 -1.77 -8.50 -1.56
C THR A 80 -1.66 -8.57 -0.03
N GLY A 81 -1.16 -7.53 0.62
CA GLY A 81 -0.92 -7.47 2.06
C GLY A 81 0.44 -8.01 2.51
N GLY A 82 1.26 -8.53 1.59
CA GLY A 82 2.57 -9.11 1.85
C GLY A 82 3.59 -8.09 2.35
N VAL A 83 4.57 -8.55 3.14
CA VAL A 83 5.51 -7.70 3.87
C VAL A 83 6.95 -8.16 3.60
N VAL A 84 7.84 -7.23 3.28
CA VAL A 84 9.28 -7.52 3.21
C VAL A 84 9.90 -7.55 4.62
N SER A 85 10.90 -8.40 4.84
CA SER A 85 11.64 -8.38 6.10
C SER A 85 12.59 -7.17 6.20
N ASP A 86 12.82 -6.68 7.42
CA ASP A 86 13.79 -5.62 7.69
C ASP A 86 15.21 -5.99 7.19
N ALA A 87 15.63 -7.22 7.41
CA ALA A 87 16.92 -7.72 6.93
C ALA A 87 17.03 -7.70 5.40
N ALA A 88 15.98 -8.09 4.68
CA ALA A 88 15.96 -8.04 3.22
C ALA A 88 15.94 -6.59 2.71
N LEU A 89 15.14 -5.72 3.34
CA LEU A 89 15.08 -4.30 3.00
C LEU A 89 16.44 -3.61 3.18
N ARG A 90 17.15 -3.90 4.27
CA ARG A 90 18.50 -3.35 4.50
C ARG A 90 19.49 -3.78 3.41
N ARG A 91 19.54 -5.08 3.09
CA ARG A 91 20.41 -5.60 2.01
C ARG A 91 20.07 -4.97 0.65
N PHE A 92 18.78 -4.83 0.36
CA PHE A 92 18.29 -4.17 -0.85
C PHE A 92 18.80 -2.74 -0.94
N LEU A 93 18.61 -1.94 0.12
CA LEU A 93 19.09 -0.56 0.17
C LEU A 93 20.61 -0.46 0.00
N ASP A 94 21.37 -1.40 0.58
CA ASP A 94 22.84 -1.45 0.46
C ASP A 94 23.31 -1.79 -0.96
N ALA A 95 22.48 -2.44 -1.77
CA ALA A 95 22.80 -2.84 -3.13
C ALA A 95 22.45 -1.77 -4.19
N LEU A 96 21.68 -0.74 -3.81
CA LEU A 96 21.21 0.25 -4.78
C LEU A 96 22.33 1.19 -5.26
N PRO A 97 22.39 1.49 -6.56
CA PRO A 97 23.27 2.54 -7.07
C PRO A 97 22.93 3.91 -6.49
N ALA A 98 23.95 4.76 -6.30
CA ALA A 98 23.79 6.08 -5.69
C ALA A 98 22.89 7.06 -6.48
N HIS A 99 22.65 6.81 -7.78
CA HIS A 99 21.78 7.64 -8.61
C HIS A 99 20.29 7.31 -8.47
N VAL A 100 19.95 6.23 -7.76
CA VAL A 100 18.57 5.75 -7.60
C VAL A 100 18.01 6.24 -6.27
N LEU A 101 16.81 6.81 -6.31
CA LEU A 101 16.04 7.20 -5.13
C LEU A 101 15.14 6.04 -4.66
N PRO A 102 15.42 5.40 -3.50
CA PRO A 102 14.52 4.40 -2.96
C PRO A 102 13.32 5.06 -2.29
N VAL A 103 12.12 4.54 -2.55
CA VAL A 103 10.87 4.96 -1.94
C VAL A 103 10.25 3.77 -1.21
N LEU A 104 10.05 3.93 0.09
CA LEU A 104 9.33 2.99 0.94
C LEU A 104 7.93 3.55 1.25
N ASP A 105 6.91 2.94 0.63
CA ASP A 105 5.51 3.20 0.93
C ASP A 105 5.09 2.34 2.12
N GLU A 106 4.80 3.03 3.23
CA GLU A 106 4.42 2.48 4.52
C GLU A 106 2.98 2.88 4.87
N ALA A 107 2.07 2.93 3.88
CA ALA A 107 0.67 3.31 4.09
C ALA A 107 -0.06 2.45 5.14
N TYR A 108 0.41 1.23 5.40
CA TYR A 108 -0.14 0.29 6.37
C TYR A 108 0.82 0.00 7.54
N PHE A 109 1.79 0.88 7.80
CA PHE A 109 2.82 0.71 8.83
C PHE A 109 2.28 0.33 10.19
N GLU A 110 1.17 0.94 10.65
CA GLU A 110 0.63 0.71 11.99
C GLU A 110 0.16 -0.74 12.22
N TYR A 111 -0.06 -1.52 11.15
CA TYR A 111 -0.49 -2.92 11.21
C TYR A 111 0.69 -3.91 11.17
N LEU A 112 1.92 -3.44 11.02
CA LEU A 112 3.09 -4.30 11.02
C LEU A 112 3.30 -4.94 12.41
N PRO A 113 3.67 -6.22 12.48
CA PRO A 113 4.01 -6.85 13.75
C PRO A 113 5.29 -6.24 14.35
N PRO A 114 5.46 -6.29 15.68
CA PRO A 114 6.70 -5.85 16.33
C PRO A 114 7.94 -6.52 15.72
N GLY A 115 9.00 -5.74 15.49
CA GLY A 115 10.24 -6.23 14.88
C GLY A 115 10.25 -6.25 13.34
N SER A 116 9.17 -5.77 12.69
CA SER A 116 9.17 -5.47 11.25
C SER A 116 10.06 -4.26 10.92
N HIS A 117 10.22 -3.97 9.62
CA HIS A 117 10.91 -2.78 9.16
C HIS A 117 10.22 -1.49 9.64
N ASP A 118 11.03 -0.44 9.88
CA ASP A 118 10.56 0.92 10.14
C ASP A 118 11.42 1.89 9.31
N GLY A 119 10.86 2.41 8.22
CA GLY A 119 11.54 3.37 7.35
C GLY A 119 12.08 4.59 8.11
N MET A 120 11.37 5.07 9.13
CA MET A 120 11.84 6.20 9.93
C MET A 120 13.02 5.81 10.83
N ALA A 121 13.08 4.57 11.30
CA ALA A 121 14.27 4.07 11.99
C ALA A 121 15.47 4.02 11.03
N LEU A 122 15.26 3.53 9.80
CA LEU A 122 16.31 3.50 8.77
C LEU A 122 16.82 4.91 8.43
N ILE A 123 15.94 5.91 8.31
CA ILE A 123 16.34 7.32 8.12
C ILE A 123 17.18 7.81 9.31
N ARG A 124 16.76 7.54 10.55
CA ARG A 124 17.51 7.94 11.77
C ARG A 124 18.88 7.28 11.87
N GLU A 125 19.05 6.10 11.29
CA GLU A 125 20.32 5.40 11.16
C GLU A 125 21.21 5.96 10.03
N GLY A 126 20.74 6.95 9.27
CA GLY A 126 21.49 7.61 8.21
C GLY A 126 21.32 6.99 6.82
N ARG A 127 20.36 6.07 6.63
CA ARG A 127 20.07 5.52 5.30
C ARG A 127 19.35 6.56 4.44
N SER A 128 19.79 6.67 3.19
CA SER A 128 19.18 7.57 2.21
C SER A 128 18.00 6.87 1.52
N LEU A 129 16.78 7.19 1.95
CA LEU A 129 15.53 6.72 1.35
C LEU A 129 14.40 7.71 1.61
N VAL A 130 13.37 7.66 0.77
CA VAL A 130 12.10 8.34 1.00
C VAL A 130 11.14 7.37 1.70
N VAL A 131 10.50 7.81 2.77
CA VAL A 131 9.46 7.07 3.50
C VAL A 131 8.16 7.84 3.40
N MET A 132 7.06 7.14 3.13
CA MET A 132 5.73 7.74 3.05
C MET A 132 4.74 7.05 3.98
N ARG A 133 3.94 7.84 4.71
CA ARG A 133 2.84 7.32 5.56
C ARG A 133 1.59 8.19 5.46
N THR A 134 0.46 7.64 5.92
CA THR A 134 -0.84 8.30 5.81
C THR A 134 -1.67 8.17 7.07
N PHE A 135 -2.53 9.17 7.29
CA PHE A 135 -3.60 9.09 8.29
C PHE A 135 -4.87 8.41 7.74
N SER A 136 -4.84 7.93 6.49
CA SER A 136 -6.03 7.39 5.82
C SER A 136 -6.40 5.96 6.25
N LYS A 137 -5.51 5.25 6.97
CA LYS A 137 -5.70 3.84 7.33
C LYS A 137 -6.03 3.70 8.82
N ALA A 138 -5.06 3.30 9.65
CA ALA A 138 -5.30 3.02 11.07
C ALA A 138 -5.82 4.23 11.86
N TYR A 139 -5.43 5.44 11.46
CA TYR A 139 -5.92 6.69 12.05
C TYR A 139 -7.37 7.03 11.66
N GLY A 140 -7.96 6.41 10.64
CA GLY A 140 -9.36 6.60 10.26
C GLY A 140 -9.69 7.94 9.58
N LEU A 141 -8.68 8.69 9.11
CA LEU A 141 -8.87 10.03 8.53
C LEU A 141 -8.87 10.04 7.00
N ALA A 142 -9.32 8.95 6.37
CA ALA A 142 -9.28 8.78 4.91
C ALA A 142 -9.97 9.94 4.17
N GLY A 143 -11.10 10.43 4.67
CA GLY A 143 -11.84 11.55 4.06
C GLY A 143 -11.22 12.92 4.27
N LEU A 144 -10.33 13.09 5.26
CA LEU A 144 -9.73 14.40 5.59
C LEU A 144 -8.48 14.72 4.77
N ARG A 145 -7.88 13.68 4.18
CA ARG A 145 -6.77 13.79 3.23
C ARG A 145 -5.50 14.41 3.83
N VAL A 146 -4.83 13.63 4.65
CA VAL A 146 -3.53 13.99 5.22
C VAL A 146 -2.56 12.81 5.17
N GLY A 147 -1.37 13.09 4.66
CA GLY A 147 -0.26 12.17 4.57
C GLY A 147 1.07 12.93 4.64
N TRP A 148 2.14 12.19 4.82
CA TRP A 148 3.46 12.78 4.93
C TRP A 148 4.52 11.90 4.29
N MET A 149 5.64 12.55 4.01
CA MET A 149 6.83 11.96 3.43
C MET A 149 8.02 12.52 4.22
N ALA A 150 9.01 11.68 4.47
CA ALA A 150 10.31 12.03 5.03
C ALA A 150 11.41 11.43 4.16
N GLY A 151 12.59 12.02 4.16
CA GLY A 151 13.72 11.49 3.39
C GLY A 151 14.95 12.37 3.51
N PRO A 152 15.87 12.32 2.55
CA PRO A 152 17.15 13.03 2.61
C PRO A 152 16.99 14.54 2.75
N GLU A 153 18.04 15.19 3.27
CA GLU A 153 18.12 16.64 3.31
C GLU A 153 17.93 17.23 1.90
N GLY A 154 17.20 18.35 1.81
CA GLY A 154 16.84 18.97 0.53
C GLY A 154 15.63 18.37 -0.19
N LEU A 155 15.11 17.18 0.20
CA LEU A 155 13.93 16.57 -0.44
C LEU A 155 12.72 17.51 -0.45
N ALA A 156 12.41 18.09 0.71
CA ALA A 156 11.26 19.00 0.85
C ALA A 156 11.44 20.30 0.05
N GLU A 157 12.68 20.78 -0.08
CA GLU A 157 13.01 21.98 -0.87
C GLU A 157 12.86 21.69 -2.37
N ALA A 158 13.37 20.54 -2.83
CA ALA A 158 13.25 20.09 -4.21
C ALA A 158 11.78 19.93 -4.65
N MET A 159 10.92 19.43 -3.76
CA MET A 159 9.49 19.24 -4.03
C MET A 159 8.65 20.52 -3.92
N SER A 160 9.20 21.58 -3.32
CA SER A 160 8.46 22.82 -3.04
C SER A 160 7.88 23.50 -4.30
N PRO A 161 8.61 23.62 -5.43
CA PRO A 161 8.14 24.34 -6.61
C PRO A 161 6.92 23.71 -7.30
N VAL A 162 6.74 22.39 -7.20
CA VAL A 162 5.65 21.66 -7.88
C VAL A 162 4.46 21.37 -6.96
N ARG A 163 4.57 21.71 -5.67
CA ARG A 163 3.49 21.51 -4.69
C ARG A 163 2.53 22.71 -4.67
N ASN A 164 1.25 22.43 -4.45
CA ASN A 164 0.28 23.48 -4.14
C ASN A 164 0.65 24.22 -2.84
N ALA A 165 0.49 25.55 -2.83
CA ALA A 165 0.79 26.38 -1.66
C ALA A 165 -0.07 26.04 -0.42
N PHE A 166 -1.30 25.56 -0.64
CA PHE A 166 -2.30 25.28 0.41
C PHE A 166 -2.89 23.88 0.29
N ASP A 167 -2.03 22.85 0.15
CA ASP A 167 -2.46 21.49 -0.20
C ASP A 167 -3.24 20.76 0.91
N VAL A 168 -3.03 21.11 2.19
CA VAL A 168 -3.66 20.44 3.33
C VAL A 168 -4.58 21.38 4.07
N ASN A 169 -5.87 21.02 4.14
CA ASN A 169 -6.89 21.82 4.80
C ASN A 169 -6.69 21.89 6.33
N ALA A 170 -7.12 22.99 6.95
CA ALA A 170 -6.92 23.23 8.39
C ALA A 170 -7.58 22.17 9.29
N VAL A 171 -8.74 21.64 8.90
CA VAL A 171 -9.43 20.58 9.66
C VAL A 171 -8.62 19.30 9.68
N ALA A 172 -8.01 18.93 8.54
CA ALA A 172 -7.14 17.75 8.44
C ALA A 172 -5.86 17.91 9.27
N GLN A 173 -5.27 19.11 9.32
CA GLN A 173 -4.13 19.39 10.19
C GLN A 173 -4.49 19.20 11.67
N ALA A 174 -5.60 19.80 12.12
CA ALA A 174 -6.08 19.68 13.49
C ALA A 174 -6.40 18.22 13.87
N ALA A 175 -7.10 17.49 13.00
CA ALA A 175 -7.44 16.09 13.22
C ALA A 175 -6.21 15.18 13.24
N ALA A 176 -5.22 15.42 12.38
CA ALA A 176 -3.97 14.67 12.37
C ALA A 176 -3.19 14.86 13.66
N VAL A 177 -3.03 16.10 14.15
CA VAL A 177 -2.37 16.39 15.44
C VAL A 177 -3.09 15.70 16.58
N ALA A 178 -4.42 15.88 16.70
CA ALA A 178 -5.21 15.23 17.75
C ALA A 178 -5.10 13.69 17.69
N SER A 179 -5.07 13.12 16.47
CA SER A 179 -4.92 11.66 16.30
C SER A 179 -3.53 11.16 16.66
N LEU A 180 -2.48 11.97 16.50
CA LEU A 180 -1.12 11.63 16.96
C LEU A 180 -1.03 11.65 18.49
N GLU A 181 -1.65 12.65 19.14
CA GLU A 181 -1.70 12.77 20.60
C GLU A 181 -2.51 11.62 21.23
N ASP A 182 -3.58 11.19 20.57
CA ASP A 182 -4.45 10.09 21.01
C ASP A 182 -3.87 8.69 20.74
N ALA A 183 -2.99 8.56 19.74
CA ALA A 183 -2.51 7.26 19.26
C ALA A 183 -1.91 6.36 20.36
N PRO A 184 -1.07 6.84 21.29
CA PRO A 184 -0.54 5.99 22.36
C PRO A 184 -1.63 5.34 23.22
N ALA A 185 -2.78 5.99 23.38
CA ALA A 185 -3.88 5.49 24.22
C ALA A 185 -4.78 4.49 23.46
N HIS A 186 -5.09 4.74 22.18
CA HIS A 186 -6.13 3.98 21.47
C HIS A 186 -5.63 3.17 20.26
N MET A 187 -4.48 3.50 19.67
CA MET A 187 -3.98 2.80 18.48
C MET A 187 -3.75 1.30 18.74
N PRO A 188 -3.12 0.87 19.86
CA PRO A 188 -2.91 -0.55 20.11
C PRO A 188 -4.20 -1.38 20.10
N GLN A 189 -5.26 -0.85 20.71
CA GLN A 189 -6.58 -1.50 20.72
C GLN A 189 -7.17 -1.58 19.30
N ARG A 190 -7.16 -0.47 18.55
CA ARG A 190 -7.68 -0.45 17.16
C ARG A 190 -6.96 -1.46 16.25
N ILE A 191 -5.64 -1.56 16.38
CA ILE A 191 -4.83 -2.52 15.61
C ILE A 191 -5.13 -3.96 16.02
N ALA A 192 -5.27 -4.22 17.32
CA ALA A 192 -5.63 -5.55 17.83
C ALA A 192 -7.01 -6.00 17.33
N GLU A 193 -8.02 -5.12 17.40
CA GLU A 193 -9.37 -5.37 16.89
C GLU A 193 -9.35 -5.67 15.38
N ALA A 194 -8.72 -4.79 14.59
CA ALA A 194 -8.63 -5.00 13.14
C ALA A 194 -7.85 -6.28 12.76
N THR A 195 -6.82 -6.63 13.51
CA THR A 195 -6.02 -7.85 13.28
C THR A 195 -6.81 -9.10 13.60
N SER A 196 -7.50 -9.12 14.75
CA SER A 196 -8.40 -10.23 15.13
C SER A 196 -9.52 -10.42 14.10
N GLU A 197 -10.15 -9.33 13.65
CA GLU A 197 -11.19 -9.40 12.62
C GLU A 197 -10.66 -9.86 11.27
N ARG A 198 -9.43 -9.46 10.90
CA ARG A 198 -8.75 -9.96 9.70
C ARG A 198 -8.55 -11.47 9.75
N GLU A 199 -8.13 -12.01 10.90
CA GLU A 199 -7.95 -13.45 11.10
C GLU A 199 -9.28 -14.21 11.07
N ARG A 200 -10.33 -13.67 11.71
CA ARG A 200 -11.68 -14.28 11.63
C ARG A 200 -12.20 -14.30 10.20
N MET A 201 -12.05 -13.19 9.47
CA MET A 201 -12.43 -13.11 8.06
C MET A 201 -11.64 -14.11 7.21
N ALA A 202 -10.33 -14.24 7.43
CA ALA A 202 -9.50 -15.21 6.71
C ALA A 202 -9.95 -16.65 6.97
N HIS A 203 -10.26 -17.01 8.22
CA HIS A 203 -10.78 -18.33 8.57
C HIS A 203 -12.13 -18.61 7.89
N GLY A 204 -13.05 -17.64 7.91
CA GLY A 204 -14.34 -17.75 7.25
C GLY A 204 -14.22 -17.96 5.74
N LEU A 205 -13.34 -17.19 5.07
CA LEU A 205 -13.10 -17.35 3.63
C LEU A 205 -12.51 -18.73 3.30
N ARG A 206 -11.58 -19.25 4.13
CA ARG A 206 -11.04 -20.61 3.99
C ARG A 206 -12.10 -21.70 4.14
N ALA A 207 -13.03 -21.52 5.07
CA ALA A 207 -14.16 -22.45 5.24
C ALA A 207 -15.09 -22.50 4.00
N LEU A 208 -15.07 -21.45 3.16
CA LEU A 208 -15.79 -21.39 1.88
C LEU A 208 -14.95 -21.92 0.69
N GLY A 209 -13.76 -22.47 0.93
CA GLY A 209 -12.88 -23.00 -0.11
C GLY A 209 -12.03 -21.95 -0.84
N LEU A 210 -11.93 -20.74 -0.31
CA LEU A 210 -11.05 -19.69 -0.82
C LEU A 210 -9.71 -19.70 -0.08
N ASP A 211 -8.65 -19.16 -0.69
CA ASP A 211 -7.33 -19.08 -0.04
C ASP A 211 -6.83 -17.62 0.04
N PRO A 212 -7.19 -16.88 1.10
CA PRO A 212 -6.67 -15.53 1.30
C PRO A 212 -5.18 -15.55 1.66
N LEU A 213 -4.40 -14.68 1.00
CA LEU A 213 -3.00 -14.47 1.35
C LEU A 213 -2.86 -13.91 2.77
N PRO A 214 -1.77 -14.25 3.49
CA PRO A 214 -1.39 -13.56 4.72
C PRO A 214 -1.27 -12.05 4.48
N SER A 215 -1.70 -11.24 5.45
CA SER A 215 -1.72 -9.79 5.31
C SER A 215 -1.36 -9.11 6.61
N SER A 216 -0.53 -8.07 6.51
CA SER A 216 -0.31 -7.08 7.57
C SER A 216 -0.93 -5.73 7.20
N ALA A 217 -2.04 -5.72 6.45
CA ALA A 217 -2.81 -4.52 6.10
C ALA A 217 -4.26 -4.62 6.58
N ASN A 218 -5.07 -3.58 6.42
CA ASN A 218 -6.49 -3.60 6.82
C ASN A 218 -7.42 -4.30 5.82
N PHE A 219 -6.93 -5.31 5.11
CA PHE A 219 -7.64 -6.08 4.10
C PHE A 219 -7.02 -7.47 3.91
N LEU A 220 -7.73 -8.34 3.21
CA LEU A 220 -7.21 -9.58 2.65
C LEU A 220 -7.27 -9.53 1.11
N PHE A 221 -6.35 -10.24 0.47
CA PHE A 221 -6.38 -10.53 -0.95
C PHE A 221 -6.77 -12.00 -1.16
N VAL A 222 -7.67 -12.26 -2.09
CA VAL A 222 -8.06 -13.61 -2.51
C VAL A 222 -7.99 -13.65 -4.03
N ASP A 223 -7.21 -14.59 -4.58
CA ASP A 223 -7.31 -14.94 -5.99
C ASP A 223 -8.48 -15.91 -6.19
N VAL A 224 -9.44 -15.51 -7.03
CA VAL A 224 -10.62 -16.29 -7.39
C VAL A 224 -10.61 -16.70 -8.87
N GLY A 225 -9.56 -16.35 -9.61
CA GLY A 225 -9.42 -16.56 -11.05
C GLY A 225 -10.02 -15.43 -11.90
N ASP A 226 -9.36 -15.15 -13.02
CA ASP A 226 -9.65 -14.03 -13.94
C ASP A 226 -11.12 -13.98 -14.39
N ASP A 227 -11.72 -15.13 -14.67
CA ASP A 227 -13.09 -15.24 -15.16
C ASP A 227 -14.15 -14.98 -14.06
N LYS A 228 -13.78 -15.16 -12.79
CA LYS A 228 -14.72 -15.13 -11.66
C LYS A 228 -14.70 -13.82 -10.88
N ALA A 229 -13.57 -13.12 -10.82
CA ALA A 229 -13.42 -11.93 -9.97
C ALA A 229 -14.50 -10.87 -10.23
N ARG A 230 -14.76 -10.56 -11.51
CA ARG A 230 -15.80 -9.60 -11.90
C ARG A 230 -17.22 -10.09 -11.60
N ALA A 231 -17.48 -11.38 -11.83
CA ALA A 231 -18.79 -11.98 -11.58
C ALA A 231 -19.12 -11.99 -10.08
N LEU A 232 -18.14 -12.37 -9.24
CA LEU A 232 -18.26 -12.36 -7.78
C LEU A 232 -18.46 -10.95 -7.23
N ASP A 233 -17.68 -9.97 -7.69
CA ASP A 233 -17.87 -8.57 -7.31
C ASP A 233 -19.29 -8.06 -7.62
N ALA A 234 -19.80 -8.36 -8.81
CA ALA A 234 -21.16 -8.00 -9.19
C ALA A 234 -22.22 -8.71 -8.32
N ALA A 235 -22.02 -10.00 -8.01
CA ALA A 235 -22.92 -10.79 -7.17
C ALA A 235 -22.94 -10.31 -5.72
N LEU A 236 -21.78 -9.96 -5.16
CA LEU A 236 -21.65 -9.37 -3.81
C LEU A 236 -22.28 -7.98 -3.76
N THR A 237 -22.05 -7.16 -4.79
CA THR A 237 -22.61 -5.79 -4.88
C THR A 237 -24.13 -5.81 -4.87
N ARG A 238 -24.77 -6.74 -5.59
CA ARG A 238 -26.24 -6.93 -5.56
C ARG A 238 -26.77 -7.29 -4.17
N ARG A 239 -25.94 -7.89 -3.32
CA ARG A 239 -26.24 -8.24 -1.92
C ARG A 239 -25.84 -7.13 -0.93
N GLY A 240 -25.42 -5.97 -1.44
CA GLY A 240 -25.02 -4.81 -0.65
C GLY A 240 -23.67 -5.01 0.06
N VAL A 241 -22.79 -5.84 -0.49
CA VAL A 241 -21.40 -6.02 -0.02
C VAL A 241 -20.46 -5.55 -1.12
N ILE A 242 -19.71 -4.49 -0.84
CA ILE A 242 -18.78 -3.88 -1.81
C ILE A 242 -17.37 -4.37 -1.49
N VAL A 243 -16.78 -5.11 -2.43
CA VAL A 243 -15.35 -5.50 -2.40
C VAL A 243 -14.59 -4.72 -3.47
N ARG A 244 -13.28 -4.97 -3.59
CA ARG A 244 -12.46 -4.30 -4.61
C ARG A 244 -11.82 -5.32 -5.56
N PRO A 245 -12.31 -5.45 -6.80
CA PRO A 245 -11.58 -6.15 -7.86
C PRO A 245 -10.19 -5.53 -8.08
N THR A 246 -9.18 -6.38 -8.30
CA THR A 246 -7.79 -5.94 -8.35
C THR A 246 -7.19 -5.80 -9.76
N ALA A 247 -8.00 -5.89 -10.81
CA ALA A 247 -7.55 -5.66 -12.19
C ALA A 247 -6.84 -4.30 -12.37
N GLY A 248 -7.33 -3.24 -11.70
CA GLY A 248 -6.67 -1.93 -11.70
C GLY A 248 -5.32 -1.88 -10.97
N PHE A 249 -5.00 -2.91 -10.18
CA PHE A 249 -3.72 -3.11 -9.50
C PHE A 249 -2.86 -4.18 -10.21
N GLY A 250 -3.31 -4.71 -11.36
CA GLY A 250 -2.57 -5.72 -12.13
C GLY A 250 -2.85 -7.18 -11.79
N ALA A 251 -3.80 -7.45 -10.89
CA ALA A 251 -4.21 -8.80 -10.51
C ALA A 251 -5.67 -9.02 -10.95
N ASN A 252 -5.88 -9.54 -12.16
CA ASN A 252 -7.22 -9.62 -12.76
C ASN A 252 -8.16 -10.56 -12.00
N GLY A 253 -7.66 -11.72 -11.57
CA GLY A 253 -8.40 -12.71 -10.79
C GLY A 253 -8.57 -12.39 -9.31
N GLY A 254 -8.01 -11.28 -8.82
CA GLY A 254 -8.03 -10.96 -7.40
C GLY A 254 -9.23 -10.14 -6.93
N LEU A 255 -9.65 -10.41 -5.69
CA LEU A 255 -10.51 -9.57 -4.87
C LEU A 255 -9.73 -9.11 -3.63
N ARG A 256 -9.69 -7.80 -3.41
CA ARG A 256 -9.20 -7.21 -2.16
C ARG A 256 -10.40 -6.86 -1.29
N ILE A 257 -10.46 -7.47 -0.11
CA ILE A 257 -11.58 -7.38 0.83
C ILE A 257 -11.11 -6.64 2.09
N SER A 258 -11.60 -5.42 2.29
CA SER A 258 -11.27 -4.63 3.48
C SER A 258 -11.89 -5.25 4.73
N VAL A 259 -11.14 -5.22 5.84
CA VAL A 259 -11.63 -5.64 7.15
C VAL A 259 -12.59 -4.58 7.67
N GLY A 260 -13.81 -5.00 8.03
CA GLY A 260 -14.83 -4.16 8.63
C GLY A 260 -15.08 -4.49 10.09
N LEU A 261 -16.22 -4.02 10.60
CA LEU A 261 -16.76 -4.41 11.91
C LEU A 261 -17.20 -5.88 11.91
N PRO A 262 -17.35 -6.52 13.09
CA PRO A 262 -17.72 -7.92 13.16
C PRO A 262 -18.96 -8.32 12.34
N GLY A 263 -20.06 -7.58 12.48
CA GLY A 263 -21.27 -7.84 11.70
C GLY A 263 -21.11 -7.62 10.19
N GLN A 264 -20.12 -6.85 9.74
CA GLN A 264 -19.79 -6.70 8.32
C GLN A 264 -19.06 -7.94 7.79
N THR A 265 -18.16 -8.53 8.58
CA THR A 265 -17.55 -9.83 8.27
C THR A 265 -18.61 -10.92 8.19
N ASP A 266 -19.55 -10.96 9.12
CA ASP A 266 -20.64 -11.97 9.10
C ASP A 266 -21.50 -11.82 7.84
N ARG A 267 -21.87 -10.58 7.50
CA ARG A 267 -22.61 -10.27 6.27
C ARG A 267 -21.82 -10.65 5.01
N LEU A 268 -20.52 -10.37 4.98
CA LEU A 268 -19.63 -10.73 3.88
C LEU A 268 -19.62 -12.24 3.66
N LEU A 269 -19.42 -13.04 4.72
CA LEU A 269 -19.31 -14.50 4.60
C LEU A 269 -20.62 -15.13 4.13
N ALA A 270 -21.76 -14.65 4.64
CA ALA A 270 -23.08 -15.07 4.15
C ALA A 270 -23.27 -14.73 2.66
N ALA A 271 -23.00 -13.48 2.26
CA ALA A 271 -23.13 -13.05 0.87
C ALA A 271 -22.14 -13.76 -0.07
N MET A 272 -20.92 -14.04 0.39
CA MET A 272 -19.91 -14.78 -0.37
C MET A 272 -20.35 -16.22 -0.63
N THR A 273 -20.97 -16.88 0.35
CA THR A 273 -21.51 -18.25 0.20
C THR A 273 -22.53 -18.31 -0.94
N GLU A 274 -23.49 -17.39 -0.95
CA GLU A 274 -24.49 -17.30 -2.01
C GLU A 274 -23.90 -16.89 -3.36
N ALA A 275 -22.94 -15.95 -3.36
CA ALA A 275 -22.29 -15.48 -4.58
C ALA A 275 -21.47 -16.60 -5.23
N LEU A 276 -20.75 -17.40 -4.45
CA LEU A 276 -19.98 -18.56 -4.95
C LEU A 276 -20.90 -19.60 -5.60
N ALA A 277 -22.07 -19.87 -5.03
CA ALA A 277 -23.05 -20.79 -5.62
C ALA A 277 -23.66 -20.25 -6.93
N GLU A 278 -23.78 -18.94 -7.07
CA GLU A 278 -24.33 -18.29 -8.27
C GLU A 278 -23.34 -18.30 -9.45
N VAL A 279 -22.03 -18.19 -9.18
CA VAL A 279 -20.97 -18.12 -10.21
C VAL A 279 -20.29 -19.46 -10.48
N ALA A 280 -20.72 -20.53 -9.81
CA ALA A 280 -20.15 -21.88 -9.91
C ALA A 280 -20.39 -22.52 -11.27
#